data_AF-A0A1X3EXD5-F1
#
_entry.id   AF-A0A1X3EXD5-F1
#
_cell.length_a   1.000
_cell.length_b   1.000
_cell.length_c   1.000
_cell.angle_alpha   90.00
_cell.angle_beta   90.00
_cell.angle_gamma   90.00
#
_symmetry.space_group_name_H-M   'P 1'
#
loop_
_entity.id
_entity.type
_entity.pdbx_description
1 polymer ?
#
loop_
_entity_poly.entity_id
_entity_poly.type
_entity_poly.pdbx_seq_one_letter_code
_entity_poly.pdbx_strand_id
1 'polypeptide(L)'
;MSVASSGALSSEIVSGRPAGCPRSFCGCGAAIRVFGRVVPELNLAANWLRFPRTSPAPGMVAARRGHVFVLEQHIAGDIWKAYDANSGGHATRIHPRSLRGYTIVNPHAA
;
A
#
# COMPACT_ATOMS: atom_id res chain seq x y z
N MET A 1 -1.50 32.52 7.65
CA MET A 1 -0.66 31.78 6.68
C MET A 1 -0.45 30.38 7.24
N SER A 2 -1.26 29.40 6.82
CA SER A 2 -1.14 28.03 7.31
C SER A 2 0.02 27.33 6.61
N VAL A 3 1.00 26.89 7.39
CA VAL A 3 2.06 25.99 6.91
C VAL A 3 1.42 24.66 6.53
N ALA A 4 1.35 24.37 5.23
CA ALA A 4 1.03 23.04 4.75
C ALA A 4 2.13 22.09 5.26
N SER A 5 1.75 21.05 6.00
CA SER A 5 2.70 20.08 6.56
C SER A 5 3.50 19.41 5.44
N SER A 6 4.77 19.78 5.30
CA SER A 6 5.74 19.18 4.36
C SER A 6 5.90 17.66 4.56
N GLY A 7 5.51 17.13 5.72
CA GLY A 7 5.61 15.70 6.04
C GLY A 7 4.65 14.77 5.26
N ALA A 8 3.60 15.30 4.63
CA ALA A 8 2.74 14.48 3.79
C ALA A 8 3.38 14.18 2.42
N LEU A 9 4.29 15.03 1.95
CA LEU A 9 4.92 14.94 0.63
C LEU A 9 6.30 14.27 0.63
N SER A 10 6.88 14.03 1.81
CA SER A 10 8.18 13.36 1.93
C SER A 10 8.08 11.87 1.62
N SER A 11 9.16 11.34 1.02
CA SER A 11 9.36 9.90 0.89
C SER A 11 10.33 9.42 1.95
N GLU A 12 9.95 8.37 2.67
CA GLU A 12 10.76 7.74 3.70
C GLU A 12 10.92 6.25 3.41
N ILE A 13 12.13 5.70 3.61
CA ILE A 13 12.35 4.25 3.64
C ILE A 13 12.22 3.81 5.09
N VAL A 14 11.26 2.93 5.37
CA VAL A 14 10.95 2.50 6.74
C VAL A 14 11.47 1.10 7.06
N SER A 15 11.68 0.24 6.06
CA SER A 15 12.23 -1.10 6.25
C SER A 15 12.62 -1.77 4.92
N GLY A 16 13.23 -2.95 5.01
CA GLY A 16 13.44 -3.87 3.88
C GLY A 16 12.39 -4.97 3.79
N ARG A 17 12.73 -6.07 3.11
CA ARG A 17 11.88 -7.27 3.02
C ARG A 17 11.64 -7.89 4.41
N PRO A 18 10.39 -8.05 4.87
CA PRO A 18 10.10 -8.73 6.13
C PRO A 18 10.49 -10.22 6.10
N ALA A 19 10.85 -10.78 7.26
CA ALA A 19 11.07 -12.21 7.40
C ALA A 19 9.81 -13.00 7.01
N GLY A 20 9.97 -14.12 6.30
CA GLY A 20 8.85 -14.93 5.80
C GLY A 20 8.19 -14.42 4.50
N CYS A 21 8.50 -13.21 4.04
CA CYS A 21 7.99 -12.71 2.76
C CYS A 21 8.82 -13.18 1.55
N PRO A 22 8.18 -13.39 0.36
CA PRO A 22 8.89 -13.69 -0.88
C PRO A 22 9.78 -12.53 -1.35
N ARG A 23 10.63 -12.72 -2.38
CA ARG A 23 11.47 -11.62 -2.91
C ARG A 23 10.64 -10.46 -3.50
N SER A 24 9.52 -10.77 -4.13
CA SER A 24 8.53 -9.77 -4.55
C SER A 24 7.49 -9.61 -3.44
N PHE A 25 7.74 -8.71 -2.49
CA PHE A 25 7.02 -8.67 -1.21
C PHE A 25 5.95 -7.57 -1.09
N CYS A 26 5.50 -6.95 -2.19
CA CYS A 26 4.46 -5.91 -2.10
C CYS A 26 3.17 -6.43 -1.45
N GLY A 27 2.68 -7.60 -1.88
CA GLY A 27 1.51 -8.24 -1.28
C GLY A 27 1.72 -8.70 0.15
N CYS A 28 2.86 -9.33 0.44
CA CYS A 28 3.19 -9.79 1.78
C CYS A 28 3.32 -8.63 2.79
N GLY A 29 4.01 -7.56 2.40
CA GLY A 29 4.15 -6.36 3.23
C GLY A 29 2.82 -5.65 3.45
N ALA A 30 1.97 -5.56 2.43
CA ALA A 30 0.61 -5.04 2.58
C ALA A 30 -0.22 -5.91 3.55
N ALA A 31 -0.11 -7.24 3.46
CA ALA A 31 -0.82 -8.14 4.37
C ALA A 31 -0.36 -7.96 5.83
N ILE A 32 0.94 -7.83 6.07
CA ILE A 32 1.47 -7.53 7.41
C ILE A 32 0.96 -6.18 7.90
N ARG A 33 0.96 -5.15 7.04
CA ARG A 33 0.51 -3.80 7.42
C ARG A 33 -0.97 -3.75 7.79
N VAL A 34 -1.81 -4.50 7.08
CA VAL A 34 -3.28 -4.52 7.26
C VAL A 34 -3.73 -5.52 8.32
N PHE A 35 -3.17 -6.73 8.32
CA PHE A 35 -3.64 -7.85 9.15
C PHE A 35 -2.69 -8.25 10.28
N GLY A 36 -1.51 -7.63 10.36
CA GLY A 36 -0.48 -7.95 11.37
C GLY A 36 0.24 -9.28 11.14
N ARG A 37 -0.01 -9.97 10.02
CA ARG A 37 0.56 -11.29 9.71
C ARG A 37 0.76 -11.52 8.21
N VAL A 38 1.61 -12.49 7.89
CA VAL A 38 1.72 -13.00 6.52
C VAL A 38 0.44 -13.76 6.17
N VAL A 39 -0.12 -13.46 5.01
CA VAL A 39 -1.25 -14.19 4.41
C VAL A 39 -0.78 -14.69 3.04
N PRO A 40 -0.33 -15.96 2.91
CA PRO A 40 0.32 -16.47 1.71
C PRO A 40 -0.50 -16.27 0.43
N GLU A 41 -1.82 -16.38 0.51
CA GLU A 41 -2.76 -16.20 -0.59
C GLU A 41 -2.73 -14.76 -1.14
N LEU A 42 -2.30 -13.79 -0.33
CA LEU A 42 -2.21 -12.38 -0.70
C LEU A 42 -0.79 -11.93 -1.07
N ASN A 43 0.19 -12.85 -1.08
CA ASN A 43 1.54 -12.51 -1.54
C ASN A 43 1.56 -12.06 -3.00
N LEU A 44 0.69 -12.65 -3.84
CA LEU A 44 0.51 -12.22 -5.22
C LEU A 44 -0.44 -11.01 -5.28
N ALA A 45 0.06 -9.87 -5.79
CA ALA A 45 -0.71 -8.63 -5.88
C ALA A 45 -2.07 -8.79 -6.61
N ALA A 46 -2.15 -9.67 -7.61
CA ALA A 46 -3.39 -9.92 -8.34
C ALA A 46 -4.51 -10.51 -7.45
N ASN A 47 -4.18 -11.24 -6.38
CA ASN A 47 -5.18 -11.83 -5.50
C ASN A 47 -5.90 -10.80 -4.63
N TRP A 48 -5.31 -9.62 -4.41
CA TRP A 48 -5.98 -8.51 -3.72
C TRP A 48 -7.20 -7.99 -4.48
N LEU A 49 -7.25 -8.17 -5.81
CA LEU A 49 -8.39 -7.76 -6.63
C LEU A 49 -9.66 -8.61 -6.38
N ARG A 50 -9.59 -9.64 -5.52
CA ARG A 50 -10.74 -10.44 -5.08
C ARG A 50 -11.56 -9.74 -3.99
N PHE A 51 -10.95 -8.82 -3.25
CA PHE A 51 -11.66 -8.01 -2.25
C PHE A 51 -12.65 -7.06 -2.95
N PRO A 52 -13.78 -6.71 -2.29
CA PRO A 52 -14.76 -5.83 -2.88
C PRO A 52 -14.17 -4.45 -3.14
N ARG A 53 -14.54 -3.86 -4.28
CA ARG A 53 -14.14 -2.49 -4.65
C ARG A 53 -14.78 -1.49 -3.70
N THR A 54 -14.06 -0.41 -3.40
CA THR A 54 -14.52 0.64 -2.48
C THR A 54 -13.94 2.00 -2.87
N SER A 55 -14.43 3.06 -2.22
CA SER A 55 -13.85 4.39 -2.29
C SER A 55 -12.52 4.47 -1.53
N PRO A 56 -11.55 5.31 -1.97
CA PRO A 56 -10.31 5.55 -1.23
C PRO A 56 -10.56 5.99 0.21
N ALA A 57 -9.95 5.29 1.17
CA ALA A 57 -9.97 5.62 2.60
C ALA A 57 -8.70 5.06 3.28
N PRO A 58 -8.30 5.59 4.45
CA PRO A 58 -7.22 5.00 5.25
C PRO A 58 -7.49 3.52 5.54
N GLY A 59 -6.46 2.68 5.41
CA GLY A 59 -6.54 1.23 5.57
C GLY A 59 -7.02 0.47 4.33
N MET A 60 -7.53 1.16 3.30
CA MET A 60 -7.85 0.52 2.02
C MET A 60 -6.59 0.22 1.23
N VAL A 61 -6.72 -0.67 0.25
CA VAL A 61 -5.59 -1.12 -0.56
C VAL A 61 -5.77 -0.73 -2.01
N ALA A 62 -4.73 -0.12 -2.59
CA ALA A 62 -4.62 0.08 -4.03
C ALA A 62 -3.94 -1.13 -4.64
N ALA A 63 -4.65 -1.86 -5.49
CA ALA A 63 -4.18 -3.08 -6.12
C ALA A 63 -4.27 -3.01 -7.64
N ARG A 64 -3.29 -3.61 -8.31
CA ARG A 64 -3.33 -3.97 -9.72
C ARG A 64 -2.52 -5.24 -9.93
N ARG A 65 -2.57 -5.80 -11.14
CA ARG A 65 -1.66 -6.89 -11.50
C ARG A 65 -0.21 -6.42 -11.37
N GLY A 66 0.56 -7.09 -10.52
CA GLY A 66 1.98 -6.83 -10.30
C GLY A 66 2.35 -5.86 -9.17
N HIS A 67 1.41 -5.08 -8.63
CA HIS A 67 1.72 -4.17 -7.51
C HIS A 67 0.54 -3.88 -6.59
N VAL A 68 0.84 -3.68 -5.31
CA VAL A 68 -0.16 -3.40 -4.27
C VAL A 68 0.45 -2.57 -3.14
N PHE A 69 -0.29 -1.60 -2.61
CA PHE A 69 0.11 -0.77 -1.46
C PHE A 69 -1.09 -0.33 -0.62
N VAL A 70 -0.84 0.04 0.64
CA VAL A 70 -1.88 0.44 1.61
C VAL A 70 -2.00 1.96 1.66
N LEU A 71 -3.22 2.48 1.68
CA LEU A 71 -3.51 3.90 1.81
C LEU A 71 -3.44 4.30 3.29
N GLU A 72 -2.55 5.24 3.62
CA GLU A 72 -2.39 5.75 5.00
C GLU A 72 -3.16 7.05 5.20
N GLN A 73 -3.01 8.01 4.29
CA GLN A 73 -3.58 9.35 4.44
C GLN A 73 -3.85 9.99 3.08
N HIS A 74 -5.01 10.63 2.92
CA HIS A 74 -5.28 11.43 1.72
C HIS A 74 -4.42 12.69 1.73
N ILE A 75 -3.81 13.02 0.59
CA ILE A 75 -3.02 14.25 0.42
C ILE A 75 -3.82 15.26 -0.38
N ALA A 76 -4.12 14.93 -1.64
CA ALA A 76 -4.93 15.76 -2.55
C ALA A 76 -5.31 14.95 -3.78
N GLY A 77 -6.51 15.17 -4.34
CA GLY A 77 -6.94 14.50 -5.58
C GLY A 77 -6.79 12.97 -5.51
N ASP A 78 -6.07 12.39 -6.47
CA ASP A 78 -5.74 10.96 -6.52
C ASP A 78 -4.41 10.62 -5.81
N ILE A 79 -3.82 11.55 -5.07
CA ILE A 79 -2.55 11.37 -4.37
C ILE A 79 -2.80 11.03 -2.89
N TRP A 80 -2.22 9.91 -2.46
CA TRP A 80 -2.30 9.38 -1.10
C TRP A 80 -0.91 9.09 -0.55
N LYS A 81 -0.70 9.35 0.74
CA LYS A 81 0.43 8.78 1.47
C LYS A 81 0.21 7.27 1.54
N ALA A 82 1.14 6.51 1.00
CA ALA A 82 1.04 5.07 0.85
C ALA A 82 2.13 4.36 1.64
N TYR A 83 1.76 3.30 2.33
CA TYR A 83 2.71 2.27 2.75
C TYR A 83 2.92 1.31 1.57
N ASP A 84 4.09 1.44 0.93
CA ASP A 84 4.42 0.84 -0.35
C ASP A 84 5.60 -0.14 -0.19
N ALA A 85 5.27 -1.40 0.10
CA ALA A 85 6.24 -2.48 0.26
C ALA A 85 6.80 -2.94 -1.09
N ASN A 86 8.09 -3.29 -1.12
CA ASN A 86 8.83 -3.66 -2.33
C ASN A 86 8.78 -2.57 -3.41
N SER A 87 8.83 -1.32 -2.98
CA SER A 87 8.93 -0.12 -3.81
C SER A 87 10.39 0.29 -3.95
N GLY A 88 10.74 0.94 -5.06
CA GLY A 88 12.06 1.51 -5.40
C GLY A 88 13.26 0.97 -4.63
N GLY A 89 14.04 0.08 -5.25
CA GLY A 89 15.25 -0.50 -4.62
C GLY A 89 14.98 -1.64 -3.64
N HIS A 90 13.85 -2.36 -3.78
CA HIS A 90 13.45 -3.47 -2.90
C HIS A 90 13.29 -3.07 -1.43
N ALA A 91 12.78 -1.86 -1.20
CA ALA A 91 12.51 -1.33 0.14
C ALA A 91 11.01 -1.21 0.41
N THR A 92 10.65 -1.03 1.66
CA THR A 92 9.33 -0.53 2.06
C THR A 92 9.43 0.98 2.25
N ARG A 93 8.55 1.72 1.57
CA ARG A 93 8.53 3.18 1.64
C ARG A 93 7.19 3.70 2.13
N ILE A 94 7.22 4.80 2.87
CA ILE A 94 6.05 5.63 3.11
C ILE A 94 6.22 6.90 2.28
N HIS A 95 5.38 7.10 1.27
CA HIS A 95 5.53 8.22 0.33
C HIS A 95 4.24 8.55 -0.42
N PRO A 96 4.12 9.74 -1.04
CA PRO A 96 3.01 10.09 -1.91
C PRO A 96 2.91 9.17 -3.13
N ARG A 97 1.71 8.67 -3.40
CA ARG A 97 1.41 7.85 -4.57
C ARG A 97 0.08 8.21 -5.21
N SER A 98 0.10 8.29 -6.53
CA SER A 98 -1.12 8.38 -7.34
C SER A 98 -1.83 7.02 -7.37
N LEU A 99 -3.15 7.08 -7.22
CA LEU A 99 -4.05 5.93 -7.38
C LEU A 99 -4.33 5.61 -8.86
N ARG A 100 -3.81 6.39 -9.81
CA ARG A 100 -4.07 6.18 -11.24
C ARG A 100 -3.62 4.78 -11.68
N GLY A 101 -4.56 4.04 -12.28
CA GLY A 101 -4.34 2.66 -12.74
C GLY A 101 -4.40 1.60 -11.64
N TYR A 102 -4.87 1.95 -10.44
CA TYR A 102 -5.15 0.99 -9.36
C TYR A 102 -6.65 0.85 -9.13
N THR A 103 -7.05 -0.35 -8.73
CA THR A 103 -8.37 -0.61 -8.14
C THR A 103 -8.24 -0.49 -6.64
N ILE A 104 -9.13 0.28 -6.01
CA ILE A 104 -9.17 0.38 -4.54
C ILE A 104 -10.11 -0.70 -4.02
N VAL A 105 -9.62 -1.49 -3.06
CA VAL A 105 -10.34 -2.60 -2.46
C VAL A 105 -10.41 -2.49 -0.95
N ASN A 106 -11.47 -3.03 -0.36
CA ASN A 106 -11.66 -3.12 1.09
C ASN A 106 -11.18 -4.49 1.62
N PRO A 107 -10.01 -4.55 2.28
CA PRO A 107 -9.47 -5.81 2.79
C PRO A 107 -10.19 -6.33 4.05
N HIS A 108 -11.11 -5.56 4.64
CA HIS A 108 -11.83 -5.90 5.87
C HIS A 108 -13.27 -6.37 5.64
N ALA A 109 -13.73 -6.39 4.39
CA ALA A 109 -15.11 -6.79 4.04
C ALA A 109 -15.21 -8.26 3.59
N ALA A 110 -14.23 -9.09 3.95
CA ALA A 110 -14.22 -10.53 3.68
C ALA A 110 -14.82 -11.34 4.84
#